data_AF-A0A1A8R2N1-F1
#
_entry.id   AF-A0A1A8R2N1-F1
#
_cell.length_a   1.000
_cell.length_b   1.000
_cell.length_c   1.000
_cell.angle_alpha   90.00
_cell.angle_beta   90.00
_cell.angle_gamma   90.00
#
_symmetry.space_group_name_H-M   'P 1'
#
loop_
_entity.id
_entity.type
_entity.pdbx_description
1 polymer ?
#
loop_
_entity_poly.entity_id
_entity_poly.type
_entity_poly.pdbx_seq_one_letter_code
_entity_poly.pdbx_strand_id
1 'polypeptide(L)'
;ILSERDGTLKYFTKYDAKEPKLVIKVDTINATFQPEKIGNPNGLQITFLKDYSTRNIFVYHESGKEIVDWFNSIRAVQLHYLKVAF
;
A
#
# COMPACT_ATOMS: atom_id res chain seq x y z
N ILE A 1 -5.87 -4.99 -2.92
CA ILE A 1 -6.57 -4.35 -4.06
C ILE A 1 -6.34 -2.84 -3.99
N LEU A 2 -5.64 -2.29 -4.98
CA LEU A 2 -5.46 -0.85 -5.16
C LEU A 2 -6.49 -0.36 -6.18
N SER A 3 -7.21 0.71 -5.87
CA SER A 3 -8.24 1.30 -6.73
C SER A 3 -7.91 2.78 -6.96
N GLU A 4 -7.60 3.13 -8.20
CA GLU A 4 -7.39 4.53 -8.61
C GLU A 4 -8.69 5.32 -8.50
N ARG A 5 -9.78 4.76 -9.04
CA ARG A 5 -11.13 5.36 -9.02
C ARG A 5 -11.60 5.72 -7.62
N ASP A 6 -11.37 4.82 -6.65
CA ASP A 6 -11.79 5.05 -5.27
C ASP A 6 -10.71 5.80 -4.45
N GLY A 7 -9.50 5.96 -4.97
CA GLY A 7 -8.35 6.48 -4.21
C GLY A 7 -8.01 5.65 -2.97
N THR A 8 -8.14 4.32 -3.03
CA THR A 8 -7.96 3.46 -1.84
C THR A 8 -7.12 2.21 -2.10
N LEU A 9 -6.39 1.80 -1.05
CA LEU A 9 -5.77 0.49 -0.92
C LEU A 9 -6.56 -0.33 0.11
N LYS A 10 -7.07 -1.49 -0.30
CA LYS A 10 -7.85 -2.41 0.53
C LYS A 10 -7.14 -3.75 0.62
N TYR A 11 -7.14 -4.36 1.80
CA TYR A 11 -6.68 -5.74 1.97
C TYR A 11 -7.68 -6.59 2.75
N PHE A 12 -7.64 -7.88 2.47
CA PHE A 12 -8.53 -8.89 3.03
C PHE A 12 -7.66 -9.96 3.69
N THR A 13 -8.08 -10.48 4.83
CA THR A 13 -7.34 -11.54 5.54
C THR A 13 -7.78 -12.94 5.13
N LYS A 14 -8.89 -13.06 4.41
CA LYS A 14 -9.41 -14.31 3.85
C LYS A 14 -9.82 -14.06 2.41
N TYR A 15 -9.72 -15.09 1.59
CA TYR A 15 -10.02 -15.00 0.16
C TYR A 15 -11.52 -14.74 -0.10
N ASP A 16 -12.40 -15.34 0.70
CA ASP A 16 -13.85 -15.26 0.61
C ASP A 16 -14.47 -14.13 1.45
N ALA A 17 -13.63 -13.26 2.03
CA ALA A 17 -14.12 -12.16 2.85
C ALA A 17 -14.92 -11.15 2.00
N LYS A 18 -16.18 -10.94 2.38
CA LYS A 18 -17.06 -9.95 1.74
C LYS A 18 -16.64 -8.50 2.02
N GLU A 19 -15.97 -8.28 3.14
CA GLU A 19 -15.53 -6.96 3.58
C GLU A 19 -14.02 -6.90 3.78
N PRO A 20 -13.38 -5.78 3.42
CA PRO A 20 -11.95 -5.61 3.62
C PRO A 20 -11.63 -5.52 5.11
N LYS A 21 -10.50 -6.09 5.52
CA LYS A 21 -9.98 -5.92 6.87
C LYS A 21 -9.65 -4.45 7.16
N LEU A 22 -9.17 -3.74 6.14
CA LEU A 22 -8.90 -2.32 6.20
C LEU A 22 -9.03 -1.68 4.82
N VAL A 23 -9.54 -0.46 4.82
CA VAL A 23 -9.53 0.46 3.68
C VAL A 23 -8.63 1.63 4.06
N ILE A 24 -7.61 1.90 3.25
CA ILE A 24 -6.62 2.95 3.47
C ILE A 24 -6.75 3.94 2.31
N LYS A 25 -6.82 5.24 2.60
CA LYS A 25 -6.82 6.26 1.55
C LYS A 25 -5.38 6.49 1.06
N VAL A 26 -5.20 6.52 -0.25
CA VAL A 26 -3.87 6.56 -0.88
C VAL A 26 -3.12 7.87 -0.63
N ASP A 27 -3.83 8.98 -0.44
CA ASP A 27 -3.28 10.30 -0.06
C ASP A 27 -2.50 10.27 1.26
N THR A 28 -2.88 9.38 2.18
CA THR A 28 -2.21 9.21 3.48
C THR A 28 -1.12 8.13 3.50
N ILE A 29 -0.93 7.41 2.39
CA ILE A 29 0.03 6.31 2.32
C ILE A 29 1.46 6.84 2.08
N ASN A 30 2.42 6.16 2.67
CA ASN A 30 3.81 6.19 2.22
C ASN A 30 4.30 4.75 2.06
N ALA A 31 5.07 4.48 1.02
CA ALA A 31 5.63 3.17 0.73
C ALA A 31 7.15 3.27 0.63
N THR A 32 7.89 2.41 1.32
CA THR A 32 9.36 2.42 1.34
C THR A 32 9.90 0.99 1.38
N PHE A 33 10.92 0.70 0.57
CA PHE A 33 11.61 -0.58 0.66
C PHE A 33 12.41 -0.65 1.97
N GLN A 34 12.24 -1.72 2.72
CA GLN A 34 12.82 -1.94 4.05
C GLN A 34 13.32 -3.40 4.18
N PRO A 35 14.22 -3.85 3.30
CA PRO A 35 14.57 -5.26 3.19
C PRO A 35 15.24 -5.82 4.44
N GLU A 36 16.15 -5.06 5.07
CA GLU A 36 16.85 -5.49 6.30
C GLU A 36 15.89 -5.68 7.48
N LYS A 37 14.96 -4.74 7.66
CA LYS A 37 13.95 -4.79 8.74
C LYS A 37 12.97 -5.95 8.57
N ILE A 38 12.62 -6.27 7.33
CA ILE A 38 11.65 -7.32 7.00
C ILE A 38 12.35 -8.70 6.89
N GLY A 39 13.68 -8.73 6.72
CA GLY A 39 14.44 -9.96 6.50
C GLY A 39 14.19 -10.56 5.11
N ASN A 40 13.83 -9.74 4.13
CA ASN A 40 13.55 -10.17 2.75
C ASN A 40 14.01 -9.09 1.76
N PRO A 41 14.75 -9.42 0.69
CA PRO A 41 15.25 -8.44 -0.29
C PRO A 41 14.14 -7.64 -0.98
N ASN A 42 12.93 -8.20 -1.05
CA ASN A 42 11.74 -7.59 -1.64
C ASN A 42 10.80 -7.02 -0.55
N GLY A 43 11.32 -6.70 0.63
CA GLY A 43 10.54 -6.16 1.73
C GLY A 43 10.07 -4.73 1.48
N LEU A 44 8.76 -4.51 1.51
CA LEU A 44 8.10 -3.20 1.40
C LEU A 44 7.34 -2.88 2.69
N GLN A 45 7.63 -1.71 3.26
CA GLN A 45 6.88 -1.13 4.37
C GLN A 45 5.90 -0.09 3.83
N ILE A 46 4.61 -0.27 4.12
CA ILE A 46 3.54 0.68 3.86
C ILE A 46 3.15 1.32 5.18
N THR A 47 3.21 2.64 5.26
CA THR A 47 2.82 3.42 6.44
C THR A 47 1.66 4.33 6.11
N PHE A 48 0.75 4.53 7.06
CA PHE A 48 -0.37 5.45 6.91
C PHE A 48 -0.85 5.94 8.28
N LEU A 49 -1.49 7.10 8.30
CA LEU A 49 -2.09 7.65 9.52
C LEU A 49 -3.47 7.05 9.73
N LYS A 50 -3.72 6.57 10.96
CA LYS A 50 -5.04 6.15 11.41
C LYS A 50 -5.20 6.58 12.87
N ASP A 51 -6.26 7.34 13.16
CA ASP A 51 -6.55 7.83 14.52
C ASP A 51 -5.35 8.58 15.13
N TYR A 52 -4.71 9.45 14.32
CA TYR A 52 -3.49 10.20 14.66
C TYR A 52 -2.25 9.34 15.01
N SER A 53 -2.32 8.02 14.77
CA SER A 53 -1.22 7.09 14.97
C SER A 53 -0.73 6.56 13.64
N THR A 54 0.59 6.50 13.47
CA THR A 54 1.19 5.87 12.29
C THR A 54 1.08 4.35 12.40
N ARG A 55 0.33 3.75 11.49
CA ARG A 55 0.26 2.29 11.31
C ARG A 55 1.30 1.85 10.28
N ASN A 56 1.83 0.65 10.48
CA ASN A 56 2.81 0.03 9.60
C ASN A 56 2.26 -1.31 9.12
N ILE A 57 2.34 -1.55 7.81
CA ILE A 57 2.11 -2.83 7.15
C ILE A 57 3.44 -3.25 6.52
N PHE A 58 3.87 -4.47 6.79
CA PHE A 58 5.07 -5.06 6.22
C PHE A 58 4.64 -6.17 5.27
N VAL A 59 5.07 -6.08 4.01
CA VAL A 59 4.76 -7.06 2.96
C VAL A 59 6.01 -7.35 2.15
N TYR A 60 6.04 -8.52 1.52
CA TYR A 60 7.04 -8.87 0.52
C TYR A 60 6.39 -9.74 -0.56
N HIS A 61 7.08 -9.89 -1.69
CA HIS A 61 6.72 -10.84 -2.73
C HIS A 61 7.97 -11.59 -3.17
N GLU A 62 7.84 -12.84 -3.60
CA GLU A 62 8.99 -13.65 -4.05
C GLU A 62 9.63 -13.06 -5.33
N SER A 63 8.80 -12.60 -6.26
CA SER A 63 9.24 -11.84 -7.43
C SER A 63 9.51 -10.37 -7.08
N GLY A 64 10.75 -9.93 -7.34
CA GLY A 64 11.17 -8.54 -7.19
C GLY A 64 10.42 -7.59 -8.14
N LYS A 65 10.08 -8.06 -9.36
CA LYS A 65 9.27 -7.30 -10.30
C LYS A 65 7.90 -6.96 -9.69
N GLU A 66 7.22 -7.96 -9.13
CA GLU A 66 5.86 -7.76 -8.59
C GLU A 66 5.84 -6.77 -7.44
N ILE A 67 6.82 -6.82 -6.51
CA ILE A 67 6.85 -5.83 -5.42
C ILE A 67 7.16 -4.41 -5.92
N VAL A 68 8.01 -4.29 -6.95
CA VAL A 68 8.33 -2.99 -7.58
C VAL A 68 7.12 -2.44 -8.34
N ASP A 69 6.36 -3.30 -9.02
CA ASP A 69 5.12 -2.93 -9.70
C ASP A 69 4.06 -2.44 -8.69
N TRP A 70 3.91 -3.11 -7.54
CA TRP A 70 3.06 -2.64 -6.44
C TRP A 70 3.49 -1.27 -5.91
N PHE A 71 4.79 -1.08 -5.66
CA PHE A 71 5.34 0.19 -5.20
C PHE A 71 5.05 1.33 -6.19
N ASN A 72 5.31 1.11 -7.48
CA ASN A 72 5.06 2.10 -8.52
C ASN A 72 3.57 2.37 -8.74
N SER A 73 2.72 1.35 -8.64
CA SER A 73 1.27 1.50 -8.77
C SER A 73 0.69 2.37 -7.66
N ILE A 74 1.14 2.18 -6.41
CA ILE A 74 0.74 3.05 -5.29
C ILE A 74 1.12 4.50 -5.59
N ARG A 75 2.36 4.75 -6.04
CA ARG A 75 2.83 6.10 -6.40
C ARG A 75 2.07 6.72 -7.57
N ALA A 76 1.71 5.92 -8.58
CA ALA A 76 0.95 6.39 -9.73
C ALA A 76 -0.45 6.86 -9.30
N VAL A 77 -1.14 6.10 -8.44
CA VAL A 77 -2.44 6.47 -7.91
C VAL A 77 -2.34 7.72 -7.01
N GLN A 78 -1.29 7.82 -6.19
CA GLN A 78 -1.03 9.04 -5.41
C GLN A 78 -0.81 10.27 -6.29
N LEU A 79 -0.02 10.13 -7.35
CA LEU A 79 0.21 11.21 -8.31
C LEU A 79 -1.08 11.62 -9.01
N HIS A 80 -1.91 10.66 -9.40
CA HIS A 80 -3.23 10.94 -9.98
C HIS A 80 -4.10 11.72 -8.99
N TYR A 81 -4.19 11.27 -7.74
CA TYR A 81 -4.95 11.96 -6.69
C TYR A 81 -4.47 13.42 -6.51
N LEU A 82 -3.17 13.64 -6.41
CA LEU A 82 -2.60 14.99 -6.25
C LEU A 82 -2.90 15.91 -7.44
N LYS A 83 -2.90 15.38 -8.68
CA LYS A 83 -3.23 16.15 -9.88
C LYS A 83 -4.71 16.52 -10.01
N VAL A 84 -5.60 15.78 -9.35
CA VAL A 84 -7.05 16.03 -9.39
C VAL A 84 -7.47 16.93 -8.23
N ALA A 85 -6.79 16.82 -7.09
CA ALA A 85 -7.11 17.58 -5.88
C ALA A 85 -6.53 19.01 -5.84
N PHE A 86 -5.47 19.30 -6.62
CA PHE A 86 -4.74 20.56 -6.65
C PHE A 86 -4.42 20.99 -8.08
#